data_AF-A0A3L6T4Z4-F1
#
_entry.id   AF-A0A3L6T4Z4-F1
#
_cell.length_a   1.000
_cell.length_b   1.000
_cell.length_c   1.000
_cell.angle_alpha   90.00
_cell.angle_beta   90.00
_cell.angle_gamma   90.00
#
_symmetry.space_group_name_H-M   'P 1'
#
loop_
_entity.id
_entity.type
_entity.pdbx_description
1 polymer ?
#
loop_
_entity_poly.entity_id
_entity_poly.type
_entity_poly.pdbx_seq_one_letter_code
_entity_poly.pdbx_strand_id
1 'polypeptide(L)' 'MAQPYYEVASAPCPLQRNELYMHLYLRQTGTGPDRTQDEILNPKVEPSGFGLTHAIDWPIAVGPEPGAKIVARA' A
#
# COMPACT_ATOMS: atom_id res chain seq x y z
N MET A 1 -4.02 3.09 46.66
CA MET A 1 -3.76 2.38 45.38
C MET A 1 -4.42 3.20 44.28
N ALA A 2 -3.66 3.64 43.27
CA ALA A 2 -4.17 4.52 42.21
C ALA A 2 -5.04 3.73 41.22
N GLN A 3 -6.18 4.27 40.83
CA GLN A 3 -7.07 3.67 39.83
C GLN A 3 -6.51 3.90 38.41
N PRO A 4 -6.54 2.90 37.53
CA PRO A 4 -6.14 3.07 36.13
C PRO A 4 -7.10 4.02 35.39
N TYR A 5 -6.58 4.79 34.43
CA TYR A 5 -7.32 5.79 33.65
C TYR A 5 -8.13 5.20 32.48
N TYR A 6 -8.07 3.88 32.28
CA TYR A 6 -8.70 3.19 31.16
C TYR A 6 -9.70 2.15 31.66
N GLU A 7 -10.71 1.90 30.84
CA GLU A 7 -11.68 0.83 31.04
C GLU A 7 -11.31 -0.37 30.17
N VAL A 8 -11.40 -1.57 30.75
CA VAL A 8 -11.23 -2.82 30.01
C VAL A 8 -12.61 -3.31 29.60
N ALA A 9 -12.93 -3.20 28.32
CA ALA A 9 -14.13 -3.82 27.78
C ALA A 9 -13.88 -5.31 27.56
N SER A 10 -14.78 -6.16 28.06
CA SER A 10 -14.77 -7.60 27.75
C SER A 10 -15.20 -7.80 26.28
N ALA A 11 -14.32 -8.35 25.46
CA ALA A 11 -14.71 -8.78 24.12
C ALA A 11 -15.69 -9.97 24.22
N PRO A 12 -16.84 -9.95 23.52
CA PRO A 12 -17.86 -11.00 23.60
C PRO A 12 -17.39 -12.33 22.98
N CYS A 13 -16.27 -12.34 22.26
CA CYS A 13 -15.65 -13.53 21.71
C CYS A 13 -14.11 -13.42 21.77
N PRO A 14 -13.39 -14.56 21.73
CA PRO A 14 -11.93 -14.53 21.60
C PRO A 14 -11.54 -13.79 20.32
N LEU A 15 -10.62 -12.82 20.42
CA LEU A 15 -9.96 -12.26 19.25
C LEU A 15 -9.16 -13.38 18.58
N GLN A 16 -9.75 -14.03 17.57
CA GLN A 16 -9.02 -14.95 16.72
C GLN A 16 -8.08 -14.16 15.83
N ARG A 17 -6.79 -14.19 16.18
CA ARG A 17 -5.73 -13.63 15.34
C ARG A 17 -5.52 -14.58 14.15
N ASN A 18 -6.16 -14.25 13.03
CA ASN A 18 -5.92 -14.93 11.77
C ASN A 18 -4.73 -14.28 11.07
N GLU A 19 -3.68 -15.05 10.83
CA GLU A 19 -2.55 -14.61 10.02
C GLU A 19 -2.77 -15.02 8.57
N LEU A 20 -2.71 -14.05 7.66
CA LEU A 20 -2.87 -14.28 6.23
C LEU A 20 -1.51 -14.17 5.57
N TYR A 21 -1.05 -15.26 4.98
CA TYR A 21 0.13 -15.27 4.13
C TYR A 21 -0.29 -15.06 2.68
N MET A 22 0.16 -13.96 2.06
CA MET A 22 -0.15 -13.62 0.67
C MET A 22 1.14 -13.36 -0.11
N HIS A 23 1.22 -13.90 -1.32
CA HIS A 23 2.24 -13.54 -2.29
C HIS A 23 1.55 -12.78 -3.42
N LEU A 24 1.85 -11.49 -3.56
CA LEU A 24 1.19 -10.59 -4.51
C LEU A 24 2.24 -9.77 -5.27
N TYR A 25 1.83 -9.26 -6.42
CA TYR A 25 2.69 -8.53 -7.34
C TYR A 25 2.16 -7.11 -7.54
N LEU A 26 2.98 -6.12 -7.22
CA LEU A 26 2.70 -4.70 -7.44
C LEU A 26 3.20 -4.28 -8.83
N ARG A 27 2.37 -3.59 -9.63
CA ARG A 27 2.70 -3.21 -11.00
C ARG A 27 2.88 -1.71 -11.15
N GLN A 28 4.12 -1.30 -11.41
CA GLN A 28 4.49 0.10 -11.59
C GLN A 28 4.75 0.37 -13.06
N THR A 29 3.89 1.20 -13.67
CA THR A 29 4.04 1.65 -15.05
C THR A 29 4.29 3.15 -15.04
N GLY A 30 5.57 3.55 -15.11
CA GLY A 30 5.96 4.96 -15.00
C GLY A 30 5.77 5.78 -16.29
N THR A 31 5.63 5.14 -17.43
CA THR A 31 5.63 5.79 -18.76
C THR A 31 4.65 5.10 -19.70
N GLY A 32 4.17 5.82 -20.71
CA GLY A 32 3.25 5.28 -21.73
C GLY A 32 1.78 5.62 -21.48
N PRO A 33 0.88 5.19 -22.38
CA PRO A 33 -0.55 5.51 -22.30
C PRO A 33 -1.26 4.81 -21.12
N ASP A 34 -0.66 3.74 -20.59
CA ASP A 34 -1.14 2.93 -19.47
C ASP A 34 -0.39 3.22 -18.16
N ARG A 35 0.24 4.40 -18.05
CA ARG A 35 0.92 4.81 -16.82
C ARG A 35 -0.02 4.73 -15.62
N THR A 36 0.52 4.21 -14.51
CA THR A 36 -0.19 4.01 -13.24
C THR A 36 0.31 4.93 -12.14
N GLN A 37 1.06 5.96 -12.52
CA GLN A 37 1.52 7.02 -11.65
C GLN A 37 1.68 8.32 -12.45
N ASP A 38 1.61 9.43 -11.73
CA ASP A 38 1.91 10.75 -12.27
C ASP A 38 2.84 11.52 -11.34
N GLU A 39 3.78 12.25 -11.92
CA GLU A 39 4.68 13.13 -11.18
C GLU A 39 3.89 14.37 -10.77
N ILE A 40 3.80 14.62 -9.46
CA ILE A 40 3.08 15.80 -8.94
C ILE A 40 4.03 16.90 -8.46
N LEU A 41 5.27 16.55 -8.12
CA LEU A 41 6.30 17.51 -7.73
C LEU A 41 7.68 16.96 -8.05
N ASN A 42 8.48 17.74 -8.76
CA ASN A 42 9.89 17.44 -9.00
C ASN A 42 10.74 18.68 -8.73
N PRO A 43 11.43 18.73 -7.59
CA PRO A 43 12.25 19.87 -7.21
C PRO A 43 13.45 20.13 -8.14
N LYS A 44 13.87 19.13 -8.93
CA LYS A 44 15.04 19.20 -9.83
C LYS A 44 16.31 19.74 -9.14
N VAL A 45 16.53 19.34 -7.89
CA VAL A 45 17.73 19.67 -7.11
C VAL A 45 18.57 18.42 -6.87
N GLU A 46 19.86 18.60 -6.62
CA GLU A 46 20.74 17.51 -6.19
C GLU A 46 20.53 17.17 -4.70
N PRO A 47 20.53 15.89 -4.31
CA PRO A 47 20.71 14.73 -5.18
C PRO A 47 19.46 14.45 -6.03
N SER A 48 19.67 14.12 -7.31
CA SER A 48 18.59 13.82 -8.25
C SER A 48 17.53 12.87 -7.66
N GLY A 49 16.26 13.26 -7.77
CA GLY A 49 15.12 12.54 -7.21
C GLY A 49 14.76 12.90 -5.77
N PHE A 50 15.56 13.72 -5.07
CA PHE A 50 15.19 14.17 -3.73
C PHE A 50 13.95 15.08 -3.76
N GLY A 51 12.95 14.73 -2.95
CA GLY A 51 11.65 15.42 -2.90
C GLY A 51 10.75 15.18 -4.12
N LEU A 52 11.15 14.29 -5.04
CA LEU A 52 10.30 13.83 -6.14
C LEU A 52 9.08 13.11 -5.55
N THR A 53 7.89 13.58 -5.92
CA THR A 53 6.63 13.04 -5.41
C THR A 53 5.76 12.60 -6.59
N HIS A 54 5.21 11.40 -6.47
CA HIS A 54 4.25 10.85 -7.41
C HIS A 54 2.91 10.59 -6.72
N ALA A 55 1.82 10.83 -7.44
CA ALA A 55 0.54 10.17 -7.15
C ALA A 55 0.54 8.81 -7.85
N ILE A 56 0.12 7.76 -7.15
CA ILE A 56 0.14 6.39 -7.64
C ILE A 56 -1.26 5.79 -7.67
N ASP A 57 -1.47 4.87 -8.60
CA ASP A 57 -2.62 3.97 -8.67
C ASP A 57 -2.12 2.61 -9.19
N TRP A 58 -1.30 1.94 -8.39
CA TRP A 58 -0.59 0.73 -8.82
C TRP A 58 -1.46 -0.52 -8.61
N PRO A 59 -1.74 -1.31 -9.68
CA PRO A 59 -2.46 -2.56 -9.53
C PRO A 59 -1.66 -3.58 -8.71
N ILE A 60 -2.35 -4.27 -7.80
CA ILE A 60 -1.83 -5.43 -7.05
C ILE A 60 -2.52 -6.68 -7.60
N ALA A 61 -1.73 -7.62 -8.11
CA ALA A 61 -2.21 -8.83 -8.76
C ALA A 61 -1.73 -10.11 -8.06
N VAL A 62 -2.43 -11.23 -8.34
CA VAL A 62 -2.09 -12.56 -7.80
C VAL A 62 -0.91 -13.23 -8.53
N GLY A 63 -0.49 -12.68 -9.66
CA GLY A 63 0.57 -13.23 -10.52
C GLY A 63 1.31 -12.14 -11.31
N PRO A 64 2.53 -12.44 -11.80
CA PRO A 64 3.35 -11.49 -12.56
C PRO A 64 2.91 -11.34 -14.03
N GLU A 65 2.15 -12.29 -14.58
CA GLU A 65 1.75 -12.32 -15.98
C GLU A 65 0.80 -11.17 -16.36
N PRO A 66 0.88 -10.56 -17.55
CA PRO A 66 0.10 -9.35 -17.89
C PRO A 66 -1.42 -9.46 -17.64
N GLY A 67 -2.01 -10.64 -17.81
CA GLY A 67 -3.44 -10.90 -17.59
C GLY A 67 -3.82 -11.36 -16.17
N ALA A 68 -2.88 -11.37 -15.21
CA ALA A 68 -3.19 -11.85 -13.85
C ALA A 68 -4.31 -11.04 -13.20
N LYS A 69 -5.11 -11.72 -12.37
CA LYS A 69 -6.23 -11.09 -11.67
C LYS A 69 -5.74 -10.00 -10.73
N ILE A 70 -6.26 -8.79 -10.92
CA ILE A 70 -6.09 -7.66 -9.99
C ILE A 70 -7.01 -7.88 -8.78
N VAL A 71 -6.46 -7.73 -7.58
CA VAL A 71 -7.17 -7.95 -6.30
C VAL A 71 -7.19 -6.71 -5.41
N ALA A 72 -6.30 -5.75 -5.65
CA ALA A 72 -6.24 -4.48 -4.93
C ALA A 72 -5.50 -3.41 -5.75
N ARG A 73 -5.43 -2.20 -5.19
CA ARG A 73 -4.65 -1.06 -5.69
C ARG A 73 -3.93 -0.40 -4.51
N ALA A 74 -2.74 0.16 -4.76
CA ALA A 74 -1.94 0.93 -3.81
C ALA A 74 -1.91 2.41 -4.20
#